data_AF-A0A8T5L105-F1
#
_entry.id   AF-A0A8T5L105-F1
#
_cell.length_a   1.000
_cell.length_b   1.000
_cell.length_c   1.000
_cell.angle_alpha   90.00
_cell.angle_beta   90.00
_cell.angle_gamma   90.00
#
_symmetry.space_group_name_H-M   'P 1'
#
loop_
_entity.id
_entity.type
_entity.pdbx_description
1 polymer ?
#
loop_
_entity_poly.entity_id
_entity_poly.type
_entity_poly.pdbx_seq_one_letter_code
_entity_poly.pdbx_strand_id
1 'polypeptide(L)'
;MGFLNKLLGSQKEKIFVEIGEIDSCPYCNKKLEVIPKAKKKCPHCEKYIFSRTRPLDRKKILIREDQKEDLEKEWEKYYTQKEEESLIEDPKYMKAKKELEKQFEKEPSVNDVKWRKIAKEEIENIKGRKWGLYRNNQLEKVNILSKEGKHLQALEFLLFICYLDINGPNNVCLGFKDDKDFNPSTAFLAPGIIHMINKESDQISYNEKKTKELFFKVAKKYTPTKAPISLEKAWKKLKIKLDLNNEFKEVDYSNYASIFKRIFSLIESKDYNGATSLIYGLRDYYQPKKKEIKNPKDFIDFAKKLHTLQKTQIENASDSLIMNLIKKDKIQFNELAKYYITFLENNFDSLIESHNLGTLAKIDISLVEKFIPLLKDKLHTSSYWNTRRFIAFNLGAIGSKYPERVKDIIGDLISYIESPKKVAKQTKLDTTAYLDVDALQWLKDAYIDTLGMIAKGDKTLIESHKKLFEKIAKKDKSEYSRKKAQKVLDILKG
;
A
#
# COMPACT_ATOMS: atom_id res chain seq x y z
N MET A 1 2.70 14.54 26.50
CA MET A 1 4.12 14.09 26.42
C MET A 1 4.78 13.86 27.79
N GLY A 2 4.45 14.63 28.85
CA GLY A 2 5.15 14.49 30.15
C GLY A 2 4.86 13.22 30.98
N PHE A 3 3.72 12.55 30.78
CA PHE A 3 3.35 11.36 31.58
C PHE A 3 4.02 10.07 31.08
N LEU A 4 4.25 9.94 29.77
CA LEU A 4 4.96 8.81 29.16
C LEU A 4 6.44 8.79 29.54
N ASN A 5 7.10 9.96 29.62
CA ASN A 5 8.49 10.07 30.04
C ASN A 5 8.71 9.77 31.54
N LYS A 6 7.64 9.73 32.35
CA LYS A 6 7.73 9.48 33.80
C LYS A 6 7.47 8.01 34.15
N LEU A 7 6.76 7.27 33.28
CA LEU A 7 6.50 5.83 33.41
C LEU A 7 7.59 4.97 32.75
N LEU A 8 8.26 5.50 31.73
CA LEU A 8 9.44 4.89 31.11
C LEU A 8 10.66 5.47 31.82
N GLY A 9 11.21 4.73 32.79
CA GLY A 9 12.34 5.15 33.62
C GLY A 9 13.48 5.84 32.84
N SER A 10 14.12 6.79 33.51
CA SER A 10 15.18 7.69 33.06
C SER A 10 16.52 7.01 32.71
N GLN A 11 16.49 5.85 32.05
CA GLN A 11 17.66 5.11 31.57
C GLN A 11 17.40 4.38 30.23
N LYS A 12 16.63 4.97 29.31
CA LYS A 12 16.82 4.63 27.87
C LYS A 12 18.09 5.36 27.38
N GLU A 13 19.26 4.89 27.82
CA GLU A 13 20.51 5.21 27.12
C GLU A 13 20.33 4.88 25.64
N LYS A 14 20.80 5.77 24.76
CA LYS A 14 20.59 5.69 23.32
C LYS A 14 21.18 4.38 22.78
N ILE A 15 20.33 3.37 22.56
CA ILE A 15 20.68 2.07 21.93
C ILE A 15 20.90 2.22 20.42
N PHE A 16 21.18 3.43 19.94
CA PHE A 16 21.49 3.68 18.55
C PHE A 16 22.96 4.05 18.41
N VAL A 17 23.67 3.30 17.56
CA VAL A 17 25.09 3.55 17.28
C VAL A 17 25.19 4.66 16.25
N GLU A 18 26.13 5.58 16.44
CA GLU A 18 26.40 6.60 15.44
C GLU A 18 27.11 5.99 14.23
N ILE A 19 26.33 5.60 13.21
CA ILE A 19 26.84 5.03 11.96
C ILE A 19 26.96 6.12 10.90
N GLY A 20 28.07 6.09 10.16
CA GLY A 20 28.30 6.88 8.94
C GLY A 20 28.67 8.33 9.14
N GLU A 21 29.15 8.96 8.06
CA GLU A 21 29.66 10.33 8.01
C GLU A 21 28.69 11.27 7.31
N ILE A 22 28.58 12.54 7.71
CA ILE A 22 27.60 13.46 7.12
C ILE A 22 28.09 14.02 5.78
N ASP A 23 29.31 14.53 5.72
CA ASP A 23 29.86 15.24 4.54
C ASP A 23 31.21 14.70 4.06
N SER A 24 31.74 13.68 4.71
CA SER A 24 33.09 13.16 4.48
C SER A 24 33.07 11.70 4.02
N CYS A 25 34.06 11.30 3.21
CA CYS A 25 34.15 9.93 2.72
C CYS A 25 34.48 8.96 3.87
N PRO A 26 33.64 7.92 4.15
CA PRO A 26 33.84 7.01 5.28
C PRO A 26 35.03 6.04 5.14
N TYR A 27 35.83 6.19 4.07
CA TYR A 27 37.06 5.42 3.83
C TYR A 27 38.34 6.26 3.97
N CYS A 28 38.31 7.54 3.62
CA CYS A 28 39.51 8.39 3.58
C CYS A 28 39.35 9.72 4.31
N ASN A 29 38.17 9.96 4.90
CA ASN A 29 37.79 11.15 5.66
C ASN A 29 37.95 12.49 4.94
N LYS A 30 38.20 12.49 3.62
CA LYS A 30 38.19 13.71 2.82
C LYS A 30 36.75 14.18 2.62
N LYS A 31 36.54 15.48 2.86
CA LYS A 31 35.27 16.16 2.68
C LYS A 31 34.87 16.14 1.20
N LEU A 32 33.60 15.87 0.92
CA LEU A 32 33.07 15.88 -0.44
C LEU A 32 32.40 17.24 -0.71
N GLU A 33 32.74 17.86 -1.84
CA GLU A 33 32.09 19.09 -2.29
C GLU A 33 30.57 18.92 -2.48
N VAL A 34 30.16 17.73 -2.96
CA VAL A 34 28.75 17.39 -3.21
C VAL A 34 28.44 16.03 -2.61
N ILE A 35 27.54 16.01 -1.62
CA ILE A 35 27.04 14.77 -1.01
C ILE A 35 26.26 13.96 -2.06
N PRO A 36 26.68 12.73 -2.39
CA PRO A 36 26.00 11.94 -3.41
C PRO A 36 24.54 11.65 -3.02
N LYS A 37 23.66 11.61 -4.02
CA LYS A 37 22.25 11.22 -3.83
C LYS A 37 22.05 9.70 -3.80
N ALA A 38 23.03 8.92 -4.29
CA ALA A 38 22.98 7.48 -4.41
C ALA A 38 24.39 6.88 -4.23
N LYS A 39 24.62 5.65 -4.71
CA LYS A 39 25.95 5.02 -4.78
C LYS A 39 26.85 5.82 -5.73
N LYS A 40 28.04 6.23 -5.29
CA LYS A 40 29.05 6.91 -6.13
C LYS A 40 30.46 6.49 -5.69
N LYS A 41 31.46 6.56 -6.59
CA LYS A 41 32.88 6.46 -6.20
C LYS A 41 33.35 7.78 -5.57
N CYS A 42 34.13 7.70 -4.48
CA CYS A 42 34.79 8.86 -3.90
C CYS A 42 35.82 9.42 -4.89
N PRO A 43 35.88 10.74 -5.15
CA PRO A 43 36.86 11.33 -6.06
C PRO A 43 38.32 11.26 -5.55
N HIS A 44 38.53 10.93 -4.28
CA HIS A 44 39.88 10.92 -3.68
C HIS A 44 40.46 9.53 -3.44
N CYS A 45 39.62 8.53 -3.20
CA CYS A 45 40.07 7.16 -2.93
C CYS A 45 39.41 6.10 -3.81
N GLU A 46 38.54 6.52 -4.73
CA GLU A 46 37.84 5.69 -5.73
C GLU A 46 36.95 4.57 -5.19
N LYS A 47 36.88 4.38 -3.87
CA LYS A 47 35.97 3.42 -3.22
C LYS A 47 34.52 3.87 -3.34
N TYR A 48 33.61 2.90 -3.44
CA TYR A 48 32.17 3.16 -3.50
C TYR A 48 31.63 3.58 -2.14
N ILE A 49 30.94 4.71 -2.10
CA ILE A 49 30.22 5.23 -0.94
C ILE A 49 28.71 5.20 -1.18
N PHE A 50 27.95 4.98 -0.12
CA PHE A 50 26.50 4.84 -0.18
C PHE A 50 25.85 5.93 0.65
N SER A 51 24.92 6.67 0.03
CA SER A 51 24.10 7.60 0.79
C SER A 51 22.85 6.92 1.36
N ARG A 52 22.61 7.10 2.66
CA ARG A 52 21.48 6.57 3.41
C ARG A 52 20.96 7.59 4.42
N THR A 53 19.80 7.33 5.00
CA THR A 53 19.26 8.11 6.13
C THR A 53 19.48 7.33 7.42
N ARG A 54 19.96 8.00 8.46
CA ARG A 54 20.18 7.41 9.79
C ARG A 54 18.88 7.44 10.61
N PRO A 55 18.48 6.35 11.31
CA PRO A 55 17.24 6.33 12.08
C PRO A 55 17.26 7.28 13.29
N LEU A 56 18.42 7.44 13.94
CA LEU A 56 18.61 8.23 15.16
C LEU A 56 18.18 9.69 15.00
N ASP A 57 18.64 10.36 13.94
CA ASP A 57 18.47 11.81 13.73
C ASP A 57 17.89 12.17 12.36
N ARG A 58 17.57 11.17 11.55
CA ARG A 58 17.04 11.32 10.19
C ARG A 58 17.97 12.08 9.24
N LYS A 59 19.25 12.24 9.60
CA LYS A 59 20.23 12.89 8.73
C LYS A 59 20.65 11.95 7.61
N LYS A 60 21.01 12.55 6.47
CA LYS A 60 21.62 11.85 5.35
C LYS A 60 23.10 11.64 5.66
N ILE A 61 23.52 10.39 5.64
CA ILE A 61 24.88 9.94 5.96
C ILE A 61 25.48 9.17 4.78
N LEU A 62 26.80 9.07 4.79
CA LEU A 62 27.64 8.30 3.88
C LEU A 62 28.18 7.11 4.65
N ILE A 63 27.92 5.91 4.13
CA ILE A 63 28.36 4.65 4.71
C ILE A 63 29.18 3.86 3.72
N ARG A 64 29.99 2.95 4.26
CA ARG A 64 30.68 1.91 3.52
C ARG A 64 29.73 0.75 3.18
N GLU A 65 30.19 -0.18 2.34
CA GLU A 65 29.43 -1.39 2.01
C GLU A 65 29.21 -2.29 3.24
N ASP A 66 30.24 -2.48 4.07
CA ASP A 66 30.22 -3.30 5.30
C ASP A 66 29.28 -2.75 6.38
N GLN A 67 29.01 -1.45 6.37
CA GLN A 67 28.13 -0.79 7.35
C GLN A 67 26.64 -0.87 6.99
N LYS A 68 26.28 -1.43 5.83
CA LYS A 68 24.87 -1.49 5.39
C LYS A 68 24.03 -2.34 6.33
N GLU A 69 24.52 -3.52 6.68
CA GLU A 69 23.77 -4.46 7.52
C GLU A 69 23.51 -3.88 8.92
N ASP A 70 24.53 -3.23 9.50
CA ASP A 70 24.38 -2.56 10.79
C ASP A 70 23.36 -1.42 10.73
N LEU A 71 23.38 -0.60 9.67
CA LEU A 71 22.39 0.45 9.51
C LEU A 71 20.97 -0.12 9.36
N GLU A 72 20.79 -1.24 8.64
CA GLU A 72 19.49 -1.91 8.53
C GLU A 72 19.01 -2.44 9.90
N LYS A 73 19.91 -3.02 10.72
CA LYS A 73 19.60 -3.42 12.11
C LYS A 73 19.16 -2.23 12.96
N GLU A 74 19.80 -1.07 12.81
CA GLU A 74 19.40 0.16 13.51
C GLU A 74 18.01 0.65 13.08
N TRP A 75 17.67 0.53 11.80
CA TRP A 75 16.33 0.83 11.31
C TRP A 75 15.28 -0.12 11.85
N GLU A 76 15.59 -1.41 11.92
CA GLU A 76 14.72 -2.42 12.51
C GLU A 76 14.43 -2.12 13.98
N LYS A 77 15.45 -1.79 14.78
CA LYS A 77 15.29 -1.31 16.16
C LYS A 77 14.38 -0.08 16.25
N TYR A 78 14.63 0.92 15.40
CA TYR A 78 13.83 2.15 15.37
C TYR A 78 12.34 1.87 15.11
N TYR A 79 12.04 1.04 14.11
CA TYR A 79 10.66 0.70 13.79
C TYR A 79 10.01 -0.15 14.89
N THR A 80 10.77 -1.04 15.52
CA THR A 80 10.30 -1.86 16.63
C THR A 80 9.93 -0.97 17.83
N GLN A 81 10.79 -0.02 18.20
CA GLN A 81 10.48 0.94 19.26
C GLN A 81 9.24 1.77 18.93
N LYS A 82 9.13 2.29 17.70
CA LYS A 82 7.98 3.08 17.29
C LYS A 82 6.68 2.26 17.29
N GLU A 83 6.77 0.98 16.91
CA GLU A 83 5.66 0.04 17.00
C GLU A 83 5.24 -0.15 18.45
N GLU A 84 6.18 -0.43 19.36
CA GLU A 84 5.92 -0.54 20.81
C GLU A 84 5.27 0.71 21.40
N GLU A 85 5.77 1.90 21.05
CA GLU A 85 5.17 3.17 21.47
C GLU A 85 3.71 3.29 21.03
N SER A 86 3.41 2.87 19.79
CA SER A 86 2.03 2.88 19.28
C SER A 86 1.13 1.83 19.95
N LEU A 87 1.69 0.71 20.43
CA LEU A 87 0.93 -0.33 21.14
C LEU A 87 0.50 0.12 22.53
N ILE A 88 1.30 0.97 23.21
CA ILE A 88 0.96 1.53 24.52
C ILE A 88 -0.31 2.40 24.43
N GLU A 89 -0.56 3.02 23.28
CA GLU A 89 -1.76 3.81 23.02
C GLU A 89 -3.00 2.95 22.71
N ASP A 90 -2.82 1.65 22.43
CA ASP A 90 -3.92 0.72 22.12
C ASP A 90 -4.53 0.12 23.41
N PRO A 91 -5.80 0.44 23.76
CA PRO A 91 -6.44 -0.09 24.95
C PRO A 91 -6.57 -1.63 24.96
N LYS A 92 -6.73 -2.26 23.78
CA LYS A 92 -6.82 -3.72 23.68
C LYS A 92 -5.48 -4.38 24.00
N TYR A 93 -4.39 -3.78 23.53
CA TYR A 93 -3.04 -4.21 23.85
C TYR A 93 -2.76 -4.11 25.35
N MET A 94 -3.02 -2.95 25.95
CA MET A 94 -2.82 -2.73 27.39
C MET A 94 -3.65 -3.68 28.26
N LYS A 95 -4.89 -3.98 27.83
CA LYS A 95 -5.72 -4.99 28.50
C LYS A 95 -5.10 -6.39 28.40
N ALA A 96 -4.64 -6.80 27.23
CA ALA A 96 -3.98 -8.10 27.03
C ALA A 96 -2.68 -8.21 27.83
N LYS A 97 -1.89 -7.13 27.92
CA LYS A 97 -0.65 -7.07 28.71
C LYS A 97 -0.93 -7.36 30.19
N LYS A 98 -1.87 -6.63 30.81
CA LYS A 98 -2.24 -6.82 32.22
C LYS A 98 -2.74 -8.22 32.54
N GLU A 99 -3.53 -8.81 31.63
CA GLU A 99 -4.02 -10.19 31.80
C GLU A 99 -2.87 -11.21 31.77
N LEU A 100 -1.89 -11.02 30.87
CA LEU A 100 -0.73 -11.89 30.78
C LEU A 100 0.26 -11.68 31.93
N GLU A 101 0.48 -10.45 32.38
CA GLU A 101 1.29 -10.15 33.58
C GLU A 101 0.78 -10.93 34.80
N LYS A 102 -0.55 -10.95 34.98
CA LYS A 102 -1.19 -11.74 36.04
C LYS A 102 -1.02 -13.25 35.84
N GLN A 103 -1.06 -13.74 34.60
CA GLN A 103 -0.94 -15.17 34.29
C GLN A 103 0.49 -15.70 34.38
N PHE A 104 1.47 -14.89 34.00
CA PHE A 104 2.88 -15.28 33.96
C PHE A 104 3.64 -14.93 35.24
N GLU A 105 3.04 -14.10 36.10
CA GLU A 105 3.68 -13.55 37.31
C GLU A 105 4.99 -12.78 36.99
N LYS A 106 5.10 -12.29 35.75
CA LYS A 106 6.22 -11.49 35.23
C LYS A 106 5.76 -10.68 34.02
N GLU A 107 6.57 -9.73 33.59
CA GLU A 107 6.29 -8.94 32.39
C GLU A 107 6.29 -9.84 31.13
N PRO A 108 5.19 -9.92 30.36
CA PRO A 108 5.13 -10.70 29.13
C PRO A 108 5.93 -10.03 28.02
N SER A 109 6.43 -10.82 27.07
CA SER A 109 7.08 -10.23 25.90
C SER A 109 6.08 -9.46 25.04
N VAL A 110 6.57 -8.48 24.27
CA VAL A 110 5.73 -7.70 23.33
C VAL A 110 4.98 -8.64 22.37
N ASN A 111 5.64 -9.70 21.91
CA ASN A 111 5.05 -10.68 21.01
C ASN A 111 3.97 -11.53 21.69
N ASP A 112 4.12 -11.90 22.97
CA ASP A 112 3.07 -12.63 23.71
C ASP A 112 1.80 -11.79 23.82
N VAL A 113 1.95 -10.50 24.11
CA VAL A 113 0.81 -9.57 24.20
C VAL A 113 0.14 -9.39 22.84
N LYS A 114 0.91 -9.21 21.76
CA LYS A 114 0.37 -9.16 20.39
C LYS A 114 -0.38 -10.45 20.06
N TRP A 115 0.21 -11.60 20.35
CA TRP A 115 -0.40 -12.90 20.10
C TRP A 115 -1.73 -13.06 20.86
N ARG A 116 -1.79 -12.66 22.13
CA ARG A 116 -3.02 -12.68 22.94
C ARG A 116 -4.09 -11.75 22.37
N LYS A 117 -3.72 -10.55 21.92
CA LYS A 117 -4.64 -9.62 21.25
C LYS A 117 -5.20 -10.25 19.97
N ILE A 118 -4.32 -10.76 19.10
CA ILE A 118 -4.72 -11.41 17.83
C ILE A 118 -5.68 -12.57 18.11
N ALA A 119 -5.39 -13.43 19.10
CA ALA A 119 -6.23 -14.57 19.46
C ALA A 119 -7.65 -14.15 19.88
N LYS A 120 -7.80 -13.01 20.58
CA LYS A 120 -9.12 -12.46 20.93
C LYS A 120 -9.86 -11.94 19.69
N GLU A 121 -9.15 -11.22 18.83
CA GLU A 121 -9.71 -10.66 17.59
C GLU A 121 -10.10 -11.76 16.60
N GLU A 122 -9.40 -12.89 16.58
CA GLU A 122 -9.79 -14.06 15.79
C GLU A 122 -11.13 -14.63 16.22
N ILE A 123 -11.37 -14.74 17.53
CA ILE A 123 -12.65 -15.20 18.07
C ILE A 123 -13.77 -14.23 17.68
N GLU A 124 -13.52 -12.92 17.81
CA GLU A 124 -14.47 -11.87 17.40
C GLU A 124 -14.78 -11.97 15.89
N ASN A 125 -13.74 -12.09 15.06
CA ASN A 125 -13.86 -12.19 13.61
C ASN A 125 -14.58 -13.47 13.17
N ILE A 126 -14.26 -14.63 13.75
CA ILE A 126 -14.97 -15.89 13.45
C ILE A 126 -16.44 -15.78 13.84
N LYS A 127 -16.74 -15.30 15.06
CA LYS A 127 -18.13 -15.12 15.53
C LYS A 127 -18.90 -14.15 14.63
N GLY A 128 -18.24 -13.10 14.19
CA GLY A 128 -18.78 -12.12 13.24
C GLY A 128 -18.75 -12.56 11.78
N ARG A 129 -18.32 -13.79 11.46
CA ARG A 129 -18.16 -14.30 10.08
C ARG A 129 -17.30 -13.38 9.19
N LYS A 130 -16.30 -12.73 9.79
CA LYS A 130 -15.33 -11.81 9.17
C LYS A 130 -14.06 -12.55 8.73
N TRP A 131 -14.18 -13.46 7.74
CA TRP A 131 -13.09 -14.35 7.33
C TRP A 131 -11.90 -13.62 6.70
N GLY A 132 -12.14 -12.50 6.01
CA GLY A 132 -11.09 -11.65 5.48
C GLY A 132 -10.24 -11.02 6.59
N LEU A 133 -10.87 -10.58 7.68
CA LEU A 133 -10.16 -10.07 8.87
C LEU A 133 -9.46 -11.20 9.64
N TYR A 134 -10.11 -12.36 9.79
CA TYR A 134 -9.47 -13.54 10.39
C TYR A 134 -8.21 -13.98 9.64
N ARG A 135 -8.24 -13.95 8.30
CA ARG A 135 -7.08 -14.19 7.44
C ARG A 135 -5.95 -13.19 7.72
N ASN A 136 -6.27 -11.91 7.92
CA ASN A 136 -5.26 -10.90 8.25
C ASN A 136 -4.61 -11.16 9.62
N ASN A 137 -5.39 -11.61 10.60
CA ASN A 137 -4.88 -12.04 11.90
C ASN A 137 -3.87 -13.20 11.77
N GLN A 138 -4.11 -14.16 10.86
CA GLN A 138 -3.14 -15.22 10.58
C GLN A 138 -1.82 -14.65 10.04
N LEU A 139 -1.88 -13.64 9.16
CA LEU A 139 -0.69 -13.02 8.60
C LEU A 139 0.11 -12.26 9.66
N GLU A 140 -0.56 -11.61 10.63
CA GLU A 140 0.13 -11.01 11.77
C GLU A 140 0.87 -12.04 12.62
N LYS A 141 0.29 -13.23 12.83
CA LYS A 141 0.99 -14.34 13.50
C LYS A 141 2.22 -14.80 12.73
N VAL A 142 2.15 -14.90 11.40
CA VAL A 142 3.32 -15.21 10.55
C VAL A 142 4.44 -14.22 10.83
N ASN A 143 4.15 -12.92 10.84
CA ASN A 143 5.15 -11.88 11.07
C ASN A 143 5.82 -12.01 12.45
N ILE A 144 5.07 -12.37 13.49
CA ILE A 144 5.62 -12.63 14.83
C ILE A 144 6.54 -13.87 14.79
N LEU A 145 6.07 -14.98 14.23
CA LEU A 145 6.81 -16.24 14.20
C LEU A 145 8.09 -16.17 13.37
N SER A 146 8.05 -15.51 12.21
CA SER A 146 9.24 -15.29 11.37
C SER A 146 10.31 -14.47 12.10
N LYS A 147 9.91 -13.44 12.86
CA LYS A 147 10.84 -12.64 13.69
C LYS A 147 11.45 -13.47 14.83
N GLU A 148 10.71 -14.45 15.35
CA GLU A 148 11.19 -15.38 16.38
C GLU A 148 12.01 -16.56 15.81
N GLY A 149 12.27 -16.60 14.50
CA GLY A 149 12.97 -17.72 13.85
C GLY A 149 12.14 -19.01 13.80
N LYS A 150 10.84 -18.95 14.09
CA LYS A 150 9.91 -20.10 14.08
C LYS A 150 9.38 -20.35 12.66
N HIS A 151 10.31 -20.57 11.73
CA HIS A 151 10.07 -20.63 10.28
C HIS A 151 9.05 -21.71 9.87
N LEU A 152 9.08 -22.89 10.52
CA LEU A 152 8.12 -23.96 10.23
C LEU A 152 6.68 -23.54 10.58
N GLN A 153 6.46 -22.97 11.76
CA GLN A 153 5.13 -22.49 12.18
C GLN A 153 4.68 -21.32 11.30
N ALA A 154 5.59 -20.40 10.94
CA ALA A 154 5.30 -19.32 10.01
C ALA A 154 4.82 -19.86 8.65
N LEU A 155 5.52 -20.87 8.10
CA LEU A 155 5.13 -21.55 6.87
C LEU A 155 3.77 -22.26 7.00
N GLU A 156 3.48 -22.90 8.14
CA GLU A 156 2.18 -23.51 8.41
C GLU A 156 1.03 -22.48 8.29
N PHE A 157 1.18 -21.30 8.90
CA PHE A 157 0.18 -20.24 8.79
C PHE A 157 0.09 -19.65 7.37
N LEU A 158 1.21 -19.46 6.67
CA LEU A 158 1.22 -18.98 5.28
C LEU A 158 0.46 -19.92 4.33
N LEU A 159 0.69 -21.23 4.46
CA LEU A 159 -0.02 -22.23 3.65
C LEU A 159 -1.51 -22.26 3.97
N PHE A 160 -1.88 -22.08 5.24
CA PHE A 160 -3.28 -21.93 5.63
C PHE A 160 -3.92 -20.65 5.09
N ILE A 161 -3.21 -19.51 5.11
CA ILE A 161 -3.65 -18.26 4.49
C ILE A 161 -3.91 -18.47 3.00
N CYS A 162 -3.01 -19.14 2.28
CA CYS A 162 -3.24 -19.47 0.87
C CYS A 162 -4.50 -20.31 0.67
N TYR A 163 -4.78 -21.26 1.56
CA TYR A 163 -6.01 -22.03 1.50
C TYR A 163 -7.25 -21.14 1.67
N LEU A 164 -7.24 -20.21 2.63
CA LEU A 164 -8.30 -19.22 2.78
C LEU A 164 -8.44 -18.35 1.52
N ASP A 165 -7.36 -17.73 1.06
CA ASP A 165 -7.30 -16.83 -0.09
C ASP A 165 -7.82 -17.49 -1.38
N ILE A 166 -7.52 -18.77 -1.60
CA ILE A 166 -8.03 -19.57 -2.73
C ILE A 166 -9.55 -19.78 -2.67
N ASN A 167 -10.11 -19.87 -1.47
CA ASN A 167 -11.54 -19.98 -1.26
C ASN A 167 -12.26 -18.62 -1.34
N GLY A 168 -11.50 -17.50 -1.31
CA GLY A 168 -12.03 -16.14 -1.39
C GLY A 168 -12.75 -15.74 -0.11
N PRO A 169 -12.02 -15.49 1.00
CA PRO A 169 -12.63 -15.25 2.30
C PRO A 169 -13.40 -13.93 2.28
N ASN A 170 -14.66 -13.96 2.72
CA ASN A 170 -15.52 -12.78 2.75
C ASN A 170 -15.76 -12.31 4.19
N ASN A 171 -16.11 -11.03 4.37
CA ASN A 171 -16.57 -10.53 5.65
C ASN A 171 -18.09 -10.43 5.62
N VAL A 172 -18.83 -11.43 6.10
CA VAL A 172 -20.29 -11.42 5.99
C VAL A 172 -20.87 -10.37 6.94
N CYS A 173 -21.71 -9.47 6.40
CA CYS A 173 -22.54 -8.59 7.21
C CYS A 173 -23.93 -9.18 7.35
N LEU A 174 -24.37 -9.41 8.60
CA LEU A 174 -25.72 -9.88 8.90
C LEU A 174 -26.74 -8.88 8.33
N GLY A 175 -27.57 -9.34 7.38
CA GLY A 175 -28.63 -8.55 6.75
C GLY A 175 -28.46 -8.28 5.24
N PHE A 176 -27.36 -8.67 4.61
CA PHE A 176 -27.17 -8.56 3.15
C PHE A 176 -27.41 -9.90 2.42
N LYS A 177 -27.76 -9.82 1.13
CA LYS A 177 -28.12 -10.98 0.28
C LYS A 177 -26.97 -11.97 0.00
N ASP A 178 -25.71 -11.55 0.13
CA ASP A 178 -24.56 -12.43 -0.09
C ASP A 178 -24.03 -12.90 1.27
N ASP A 179 -24.63 -13.98 1.77
CA ASP A 179 -24.43 -14.55 3.10
C ASP A 179 -23.32 -15.61 3.15
N LYS A 180 -22.54 -15.72 2.07
CA LYS A 180 -21.48 -16.73 1.93
C LYS A 180 -20.20 -16.29 2.60
N ASP A 181 -19.68 -17.15 3.47
CA ASP A 181 -18.38 -16.98 4.13
C ASP A 181 -17.21 -16.93 3.14
N PHE A 182 -17.38 -17.59 1.99
CA PHE A 182 -16.34 -17.75 0.96
C PHE A 182 -16.93 -17.57 -0.44
N ASN A 183 -16.23 -16.81 -1.28
CA ASN A 183 -16.59 -16.58 -2.68
C ASN A 183 -15.37 -16.82 -3.60
N PRO A 184 -15.24 -18.03 -4.20
CA PRO A 184 -14.13 -18.37 -5.09
C PRO A 184 -13.94 -17.45 -6.30
N SER A 185 -14.96 -16.69 -6.71
CA SER A 185 -14.82 -15.76 -7.84
C SER A 185 -14.00 -14.52 -7.48
N THR A 186 -13.91 -14.18 -6.19
CA THR A 186 -13.09 -13.08 -5.67
C THR A 186 -11.75 -13.56 -5.10
N ALA A 187 -11.46 -14.87 -5.20
CA ALA A 187 -10.23 -15.47 -4.71
C ALA A 187 -8.98 -14.86 -5.35
N PHE A 188 -8.03 -14.44 -4.50
CA PHE A 188 -6.80 -13.80 -4.94
C PHE A 188 -5.61 -14.25 -4.07
N LEU A 189 -4.62 -14.87 -4.69
CA LEU A 189 -3.35 -15.19 -4.05
C LEU A 189 -2.38 -14.02 -4.21
N ALA A 190 -2.13 -13.29 -3.13
CA ALA A 190 -1.23 -12.15 -3.15
C ALA A 190 0.23 -12.59 -3.42
N PRO A 191 0.93 -12.00 -4.41
CA PRO A 191 2.33 -12.36 -4.71
C PRO A 191 3.27 -12.26 -3.51
N GLY A 192 3.03 -11.29 -2.60
CA GLY A 192 3.80 -11.16 -1.36
C GLY A 192 3.74 -12.40 -0.46
N ILE A 193 2.59 -13.07 -0.38
CA ILE A 193 2.43 -14.31 0.41
C ILE A 193 3.21 -15.46 -0.23
N ILE A 194 3.20 -15.55 -1.57
CA ILE A 194 3.98 -16.56 -2.31
C ILE A 194 5.48 -16.36 -2.09
N HIS A 195 5.94 -15.10 -2.10
CA HIS A 195 7.33 -14.77 -1.77
C HIS A 195 7.70 -15.17 -0.33
N MET A 196 6.82 -14.90 0.64
CA MET A 196 7.02 -15.32 2.03
C MET A 196 7.08 -16.84 2.14
N ILE A 197 6.21 -17.60 1.47
CA ILE A 197 6.26 -19.06 1.46
C ILE A 197 7.61 -19.56 0.97
N ASN A 198 8.10 -19.07 -0.18
CA ASN A 198 9.39 -19.50 -0.70
C ASN A 198 10.52 -19.15 0.28
N LYS A 199 10.51 -17.93 0.84
CA LYS A 199 11.50 -17.51 1.85
C LYS A 199 11.50 -18.45 3.06
N GLU A 200 10.35 -18.69 3.68
CA GLU A 200 10.26 -19.53 4.88
C GLU A 200 10.58 -21.00 4.57
N SER A 201 10.17 -21.51 3.41
CA SER A 201 10.55 -22.86 2.94
C SER A 201 12.06 -23.00 2.75
N ASP A 202 12.73 -21.99 2.18
CA ASP A 202 14.17 -21.99 1.99
C ASP A 202 14.91 -22.04 3.35
N GLN A 203 14.43 -21.29 4.37
CA GLN A 203 15.02 -21.29 5.71
C GLN A 203 15.01 -22.67 6.39
N ILE A 204 14.05 -23.54 6.04
CA ILE A 204 13.92 -24.89 6.59
C ILE A 204 14.24 -26.00 5.59
N SER A 205 14.77 -25.65 4.41
CA SER A 205 15.11 -26.57 3.32
C SER A 205 13.93 -27.48 2.90
N TYR A 206 12.73 -26.91 2.83
CA TYR A 206 11.53 -27.62 2.38
C TYR A 206 11.44 -27.60 0.85
N ASN A 207 11.30 -28.79 0.26
CA ASN A 207 11.01 -28.95 -1.16
C ASN A 207 9.51 -28.95 -1.44
N GLU A 208 9.12 -29.05 -2.72
CA GLU A 208 7.71 -29.04 -3.14
C GLU A 208 6.89 -30.14 -2.44
N LYS A 209 7.42 -31.37 -2.35
CA LYS A 209 6.74 -32.52 -1.74
C LYS A 209 6.42 -32.26 -0.27
N LYS A 210 7.40 -31.81 0.53
CA LYS A 210 7.20 -31.48 1.94
C LYS A 210 6.24 -30.30 2.11
N THR A 211 6.34 -29.29 1.24
CA THR A 211 5.43 -28.13 1.24
C THR A 211 4.00 -28.55 0.97
N LYS A 212 3.79 -29.47 0.02
CA LYS A 212 2.49 -30.07 -0.25
C LYS A 212 1.93 -30.81 0.96
N GLU A 213 2.70 -31.73 1.53
CA GLU A 213 2.29 -32.50 2.71
C GLU A 213 1.91 -31.57 3.88
N LEU A 214 2.71 -30.52 4.11
CA LEU A 214 2.42 -29.50 5.12
C LEU A 214 1.12 -28.74 4.80
N PHE A 215 0.90 -28.33 3.54
CA PHE A 215 -0.33 -27.67 3.11
C PHE A 215 -1.56 -28.51 3.42
N PHE A 216 -1.56 -29.80 3.06
CA PHE A 216 -2.69 -30.69 3.35
C PHE A 216 -2.91 -30.86 4.85
N LYS A 217 -1.84 -31.02 5.63
CA LYS A 217 -1.90 -31.13 7.10
C LYS A 217 -2.55 -29.89 7.71
N VAL A 218 -2.07 -28.69 7.39
CA VAL A 218 -2.56 -27.45 8.02
C VAL A 218 -3.95 -27.10 7.54
N ALA A 219 -4.23 -27.28 6.24
CA ALA A 219 -5.54 -27.00 5.70
C ALA A 219 -6.57 -27.91 6.38
N LYS A 220 -6.37 -29.24 6.44
CA LYS A 220 -7.27 -30.17 7.16
C LYS A 220 -7.50 -29.79 8.61
N LYS A 221 -6.45 -29.38 9.33
CA LYS A 221 -6.53 -29.01 10.76
C LYS A 221 -7.44 -27.80 10.99
N TYR A 222 -7.38 -26.82 10.08
CA TYR A 222 -8.06 -25.53 10.25
C TYR A 222 -9.18 -25.29 9.24
N THR A 223 -9.56 -26.31 8.46
CA THR A 223 -10.58 -26.22 7.40
C THR A 223 -11.87 -25.65 8.00
N PRO A 224 -12.33 -24.48 7.53
CA PRO A 224 -13.70 -24.05 7.81
C PRO A 224 -14.65 -25.09 7.24
N THR A 225 -15.65 -25.53 7.99
CA THR A 225 -16.56 -26.63 7.62
C THR A 225 -17.32 -26.42 6.29
N LYS A 226 -17.23 -25.23 5.67
CA LYS A 226 -17.93 -24.85 4.44
C LYS A 226 -17.02 -24.24 3.34
N ALA A 227 -15.72 -24.55 3.34
CA ALA A 227 -14.83 -24.08 2.28
C ALA A 227 -15.24 -24.67 0.89
N PRO A 228 -15.50 -23.84 -0.13
CA PRO A 228 -16.04 -24.28 -1.43
C PRO A 228 -15.05 -25.00 -2.35
N ILE A 229 -13.74 -24.88 -2.11
CA ILE A 229 -12.70 -25.52 -2.92
C ILE A 229 -12.06 -26.66 -2.12
N SER A 230 -12.05 -27.86 -2.72
CA SER A 230 -11.36 -29.02 -2.15
C SER A 230 -9.87 -28.79 -2.00
N LEU A 231 -9.24 -29.53 -1.09
CA LEU A 231 -7.81 -29.39 -0.78
C LEU A 231 -6.93 -29.65 -2.01
N GLU A 232 -7.27 -30.65 -2.81
CA GLU A 232 -6.53 -31.02 -4.02
C GLU A 232 -6.60 -29.92 -5.07
N LYS A 233 -7.79 -29.34 -5.29
CA LYS A 233 -8.00 -28.24 -6.21
C LYS A 233 -7.32 -26.97 -5.72
N ALA A 234 -7.32 -26.73 -4.41
CA ALA A 234 -6.61 -25.60 -3.82
C ALA A 234 -5.09 -25.76 -3.94
N TRP A 235 -4.53 -26.94 -3.65
CA TRP A 235 -3.11 -27.21 -3.86
C TRP A 235 -2.71 -27.01 -5.31
N LYS A 236 -3.50 -27.50 -6.28
CA LYS A 236 -3.22 -27.29 -7.71
C LYS A 236 -3.13 -25.79 -8.06
N LYS A 237 -4.03 -24.96 -7.52
CA LYS A 237 -4.00 -23.50 -7.71
C LYS A 237 -2.76 -22.86 -7.06
N LEU A 238 -2.42 -23.27 -5.84
CA LEU A 238 -1.24 -22.77 -5.13
C LEU A 238 0.06 -23.16 -5.86
N LYS A 239 0.17 -24.42 -6.29
CA LYS A 239 1.32 -24.94 -7.02
C LYS A 239 1.62 -24.12 -8.27
N ILE A 240 0.60 -23.84 -9.10
CA ILE A 240 0.77 -22.97 -10.28
C ILE A 240 1.38 -21.62 -9.90
N LYS A 241 1.00 -21.03 -8.76
CA LYS A 241 1.58 -19.76 -8.30
C LYS A 241 2.99 -19.88 -7.75
N LEU A 242 3.31 -20.96 -7.04
CA LEU A 242 4.67 -21.24 -6.58
C LEU A 242 5.62 -21.44 -7.78
N ASP A 243 5.18 -22.23 -8.77
CA ASP A 243 5.92 -22.49 -10.00
C ASP A 243 6.15 -21.20 -10.80
N LEU A 244 5.08 -20.42 -11.03
CA LEU A 244 5.20 -19.12 -11.71
C LEU A 244 6.14 -18.15 -10.98
N ASN A 245 6.14 -18.12 -9.65
CA ASN A 245 7.03 -17.23 -8.90
C ASN A 245 8.49 -17.63 -9.03
N ASN A 246 8.78 -18.94 -9.10
CA ASN A 246 10.12 -19.43 -9.37
C ASN A 246 10.54 -19.07 -10.80
N GLU A 247 9.66 -19.23 -11.77
CA GLU A 247 9.91 -18.79 -13.14
C GLU A 247 10.14 -17.27 -13.23
N PHE A 248 9.36 -16.45 -12.50
CA PHE A 248 9.51 -14.99 -12.51
C PHE A 248 10.82 -14.50 -11.90
N LYS A 249 11.44 -15.24 -10.98
CA LYS A 249 12.80 -14.94 -10.49
C LYS A 249 13.84 -15.04 -11.62
N GLU A 250 13.57 -15.85 -12.63
CA GLU A 250 14.45 -16.10 -13.78
C GLU A 250 14.03 -15.35 -15.04
N VAL A 251 12.90 -14.62 -15.01
CA VAL A 251 12.45 -13.86 -16.18
C VAL A 251 13.39 -12.68 -16.42
N ASP A 252 14.09 -12.74 -17.55
CA ASP A 252 14.82 -11.60 -18.08
C ASP A 252 13.85 -10.57 -18.68
N TYR A 253 13.44 -9.61 -17.85
CA TYR A 253 12.64 -8.46 -18.27
C TYR A 253 13.35 -7.52 -19.26
N SER A 254 14.64 -7.73 -19.53
CA SER A 254 15.32 -7.06 -20.65
C SER A 254 14.81 -7.55 -22.00
N ASN A 255 14.36 -8.81 -22.10
CA ASN A 255 13.71 -9.38 -23.28
C ASN A 255 12.19 -9.17 -23.24
N TYR A 256 11.77 -7.90 -23.27
CA TYR A 256 10.36 -7.52 -23.15
C TYR A 256 9.48 -8.13 -24.26
N ALA A 257 10.01 -8.39 -25.45
CA ALA A 257 9.26 -9.00 -26.55
C ALA A 257 8.76 -10.42 -26.21
N SER A 258 9.61 -11.23 -25.57
CA SER A 258 9.21 -12.56 -25.07
C SER A 258 8.11 -12.45 -24.02
N ILE A 259 8.23 -11.46 -23.12
CA ILE A 259 7.25 -11.22 -22.06
C ILE A 259 5.91 -10.78 -22.62
N PHE A 260 5.89 -9.90 -23.63
CA PHE A 260 4.66 -9.45 -24.26
C PHE A 260 3.90 -10.64 -24.88
N LYS A 261 4.60 -11.51 -25.62
CA LYS A 261 4.02 -12.75 -26.17
C LYS A 261 3.45 -13.64 -25.07
N ARG A 262 4.20 -13.81 -23.99
CA ARG A 262 3.78 -14.62 -22.83
C ARG A 262 2.54 -14.05 -22.15
N ILE A 263 2.46 -12.74 -21.95
CA ILE A 263 1.28 -12.06 -21.39
C ILE A 263 0.04 -12.34 -22.25
N PHE A 264 0.14 -12.18 -23.57
CA PHE A 264 -1.00 -12.45 -24.45
C PHE A 264 -1.42 -13.92 -24.45
N SER A 265 -0.46 -14.86 -24.45
CA SER A 265 -0.76 -16.30 -24.32
C SER A 265 -1.50 -16.63 -23.01
N LEU A 266 -1.12 -16.00 -21.89
CA LEU A 266 -1.83 -16.14 -20.62
C LEU A 266 -3.25 -15.55 -20.69
N ILE A 267 -3.44 -14.42 -21.37
CA ILE A 267 -4.76 -13.81 -21.58
C ILE A 267 -5.66 -14.70 -22.47
N GLU A 268 -5.11 -15.28 -23.53
CA GLU A 268 -5.81 -16.20 -24.45
C GLU A 268 -6.25 -17.48 -23.73
N SER A 269 -5.37 -18.04 -22.88
CA SER A 269 -5.67 -19.20 -22.02
C SER A 269 -6.51 -18.88 -20.79
N LYS A 270 -6.96 -17.62 -20.63
CA LYS A 270 -7.74 -17.11 -19.49
C LYS A 270 -7.01 -17.18 -18.14
N ASP A 271 -5.69 -17.29 -18.11
CA ASP A 271 -4.88 -17.09 -16.89
C ASP A 271 -4.56 -15.60 -16.67
N TYR A 272 -5.59 -14.83 -16.33
CA TYR A 272 -5.46 -13.40 -16.07
C TYR A 272 -4.58 -13.09 -14.86
N ASN A 273 -4.50 -13.99 -13.87
CA ASN A 273 -3.64 -13.80 -12.72
C ASN A 273 -2.16 -13.91 -13.10
N GLY A 274 -1.81 -14.87 -13.97
CA GLY A 274 -0.48 -14.97 -14.55
C GLY A 274 -0.13 -13.73 -15.37
N ALA A 275 -1.04 -13.30 -16.25
CA ALA A 275 -0.86 -12.09 -17.05
C ALA A 275 -0.65 -10.84 -16.19
N THR A 276 -1.51 -10.60 -15.18
CA THR A 276 -1.41 -9.50 -14.22
C THR A 276 -0.07 -9.50 -13.48
N SER A 277 0.43 -10.67 -13.08
CA SER A 277 1.73 -10.79 -12.40
C SER A 277 2.88 -10.36 -13.30
N LEU A 278 2.87 -10.77 -14.58
CA LEU A 278 3.87 -10.34 -15.57
C LEU A 278 3.79 -8.85 -15.90
N ILE A 279 2.58 -8.30 -16.02
CA ILE A 279 2.37 -6.86 -16.26
C ILE A 279 2.95 -6.04 -15.11
N TYR A 280 2.70 -6.44 -13.87
CA TYR A 280 3.29 -5.77 -12.70
C TYR A 280 4.81 -5.96 -12.61
N GLY A 281 5.34 -7.14 -12.94
CA GLY A 281 6.78 -7.35 -13.03
C GLY A 281 7.44 -6.42 -14.06
N LEU A 282 6.83 -6.29 -15.24
CA LEU A 282 7.28 -5.37 -16.29
C LEU A 282 7.25 -3.91 -15.81
N ARG A 283 6.13 -3.50 -15.18
CA ARG A 283 5.96 -2.18 -14.56
C ARG A 283 7.08 -1.90 -13.54
N ASP A 284 7.37 -2.86 -12.67
CA ASP A 284 8.32 -2.70 -11.57
C ASP A 284 9.79 -2.72 -12.03
N TYR A 285 10.07 -3.47 -13.10
CA TYR A 285 11.36 -3.48 -13.76
C TYR A 285 11.64 -2.15 -14.48
N TYR A 286 10.66 -1.60 -15.20
CA TYR A 286 10.78 -0.35 -15.95
C TYR A 286 10.36 0.90 -15.15
N GLN A 287 10.35 0.83 -13.81
CA GLN A 287 10.10 2.00 -12.97
C GLN A 287 10.95 3.22 -13.42
N PRO A 288 10.45 4.46 -13.22
CA PRO A 288 11.02 5.67 -13.84
C PRO A 288 12.55 5.82 -13.74
N LYS A 289 13.18 5.27 -12.70
CA LYS A 289 14.61 5.43 -12.40
C LYS A 289 15.49 4.19 -12.62
N LYS A 290 14.95 3.04 -13.04
CA LYS A 290 15.71 1.77 -13.02
C LYS A 290 16.45 1.44 -14.31
N LYS A 291 15.78 1.48 -15.46
CA LYS A 291 16.36 1.05 -16.75
C LYS A 291 15.80 1.84 -17.93
N GLU A 292 16.60 2.03 -18.97
CA GLU A 292 16.19 2.65 -20.23
C GLU A 292 15.32 1.69 -21.05
N ILE A 293 14.36 2.24 -21.81
CA ILE A 293 13.54 1.47 -22.75
C ILE A 293 14.12 1.70 -24.14
N LYS A 294 14.74 0.66 -24.71
CA LYS A 294 15.43 0.77 -26.00
C LYS A 294 14.49 1.03 -27.18
N ASN A 295 13.27 0.52 -27.12
CA ASN A 295 12.26 0.73 -28.17
C ASN A 295 10.91 1.14 -27.55
N PRO A 296 10.69 2.45 -27.31
CA PRO A 296 9.44 2.94 -26.72
C PRO A 296 8.19 2.57 -27.53
N LYS A 297 8.30 2.49 -28.86
CA LYS A 297 7.18 2.16 -29.74
C LYS A 297 6.59 0.78 -29.44
N ASP A 298 7.42 -0.22 -29.23
CA ASP A 298 6.97 -1.57 -28.86
C ASP A 298 6.14 -1.56 -27.57
N PHE A 299 6.55 -0.75 -26.58
CA PHE A 299 5.83 -0.60 -25.31
C PHE A 299 4.51 0.15 -25.48
N ILE A 300 4.48 1.17 -26.34
CA ILE A 300 3.26 1.93 -26.65
C ILE A 300 2.24 1.00 -27.30
N ASP A 301 2.64 0.27 -28.35
CA ASP A 301 1.77 -0.67 -29.07
C ASP A 301 1.30 -1.80 -28.18
N PHE A 302 2.20 -2.36 -27.36
CA PHE A 302 1.86 -3.36 -26.36
C PHE A 302 0.83 -2.83 -25.35
N ALA A 303 1.06 -1.66 -24.76
CA ALA A 303 0.19 -1.09 -23.75
C ALA A 303 -1.19 -0.75 -24.31
N LYS A 304 -1.26 -0.19 -25.54
CA LYS A 304 -2.52 0.03 -26.26
C LYS A 304 -3.28 -1.27 -26.48
N LYS A 305 -2.61 -2.30 -27.03
CA LYS A 305 -3.22 -3.60 -27.28
C LYS A 305 -3.69 -4.26 -25.99
N LEU A 306 -2.89 -4.22 -24.94
CA LEU A 306 -3.25 -4.75 -23.62
C LEU A 306 -4.50 -4.06 -23.07
N HIS A 307 -4.53 -2.73 -23.18
CA HIS A 307 -5.64 -1.92 -22.70
C HIS A 307 -6.93 -2.14 -23.49
N THR A 308 -6.86 -2.31 -24.82
CA THR A 308 -8.05 -2.68 -25.64
C THR A 308 -8.68 -4.00 -25.27
N LEU A 309 -7.95 -4.91 -24.61
CA LEU A 309 -8.50 -6.20 -24.22
C LEU A 309 -9.50 -6.08 -23.05
N GLN A 310 -9.56 -4.94 -22.35
CA GLN A 310 -10.59 -4.51 -21.37
C GLN A 310 -11.32 -5.61 -20.58
N LYS A 311 -10.60 -6.65 -20.17
CA LYS A 311 -11.13 -7.63 -19.23
C LYS A 311 -10.91 -7.05 -17.86
N THR A 312 -11.99 -6.91 -17.09
CA THR A 312 -12.02 -6.37 -15.71
C THR A 312 -10.91 -6.94 -14.81
N GLN A 313 -10.41 -8.14 -15.12
CA GLN A 313 -9.38 -8.84 -14.35
C GLN A 313 -7.93 -8.35 -14.57
N ILE A 314 -7.63 -7.62 -15.67
CA ILE A 314 -6.28 -7.10 -15.96
C ILE A 314 -6.22 -5.56 -16.10
N GLU A 315 -7.37 -4.90 -16.13
CA GLU A 315 -7.53 -3.46 -16.37
C GLU A 315 -6.62 -2.62 -15.45
N ASN A 316 -6.71 -2.82 -14.15
CA ASN A 316 -5.88 -2.11 -13.16
C ASN A 316 -4.37 -2.29 -13.38
N ALA A 317 -3.94 -3.47 -13.85
CA ALA A 317 -2.54 -3.75 -14.11
C ALA A 317 -2.07 -3.01 -15.38
N SER A 318 -2.91 -3.00 -16.43
CA SER A 318 -2.67 -2.26 -17.66
C SER A 318 -2.56 -0.76 -17.40
N ASP A 319 -3.52 -0.18 -16.67
CA ASP A 319 -3.50 1.23 -16.30
C ASP A 319 -2.25 1.59 -15.49
N SER A 320 -1.89 0.74 -14.52
CA SER A 320 -0.68 0.92 -13.73
C SER A 320 0.59 0.91 -14.60
N LEU A 321 0.65 0.05 -15.61
CA LEU A 321 1.77 0.01 -16.57
C LEU A 321 1.81 1.29 -17.42
N ILE A 322 0.69 1.66 -18.05
CA ILE A 322 0.55 2.87 -18.88
C ILE A 322 1.02 4.10 -18.11
N MET A 323 0.49 4.28 -16.89
CA MET A 323 0.82 5.45 -16.07
C MET A 323 2.29 5.47 -15.65
N ASN A 324 2.95 4.32 -15.48
CA ASN A 324 4.39 4.28 -15.21
C ASN A 324 5.23 4.61 -16.44
N LEU A 325 4.83 4.16 -17.63
CA LEU A 325 5.50 4.50 -18.89
C LEU A 325 5.41 6.01 -19.16
N ILE A 326 4.22 6.61 -19.04
CA ILE A 326 4.03 8.05 -19.24
C ILE A 326 4.85 8.88 -18.22
N LYS A 327 4.94 8.45 -16.96
CA LYS A 327 5.75 9.12 -15.92
C LYS A 327 7.25 9.06 -16.19
N LYS A 328 7.71 8.01 -16.87
CA LYS A 328 9.13 7.73 -17.05
C LYS A 328 9.77 8.73 -17.99
N ASP A 329 9.18 8.91 -19.17
CA ASP A 329 9.67 9.84 -20.17
C ASP A 329 8.47 10.47 -20.90
N LYS A 330 8.22 11.74 -20.57
CA LYS A 330 7.07 12.47 -21.11
C LYS A 330 7.14 12.64 -22.61
N ILE A 331 8.34 12.79 -23.16
CA ILE A 331 8.55 13.06 -24.58
C ILE A 331 8.34 11.75 -25.35
N GLN A 332 9.00 10.68 -24.90
CA GLN A 332 8.92 9.37 -25.57
C GLN A 332 7.51 8.76 -25.51
N PHE A 333 6.76 8.97 -24.42
CA PHE A 333 5.43 8.37 -24.23
C PHE A 333 4.26 9.36 -24.42
N ASN A 334 4.49 10.50 -25.07
CA ASN A 334 3.43 11.49 -25.35
C ASN A 334 2.27 10.89 -26.17
N GLU A 335 2.58 10.01 -27.13
CA GLU A 335 1.57 9.30 -27.91
C GLU A 335 0.68 8.40 -27.05
N LEU A 336 1.28 7.68 -26.09
CA LEU A 336 0.54 6.86 -25.14
C LEU A 336 -0.34 7.70 -24.21
N ALA A 337 0.16 8.87 -23.79
CA ALA A 337 -0.63 9.82 -23.01
C ALA A 337 -1.85 10.32 -23.80
N LYS A 338 -1.66 10.72 -25.07
CA LYS A 338 -2.77 11.14 -25.96
C LYS A 338 -3.80 10.03 -26.14
N TYR A 339 -3.34 8.80 -26.42
CA TYR A 339 -4.22 7.63 -26.52
C TYR A 339 -5.03 7.43 -25.23
N TYR A 340 -4.38 7.50 -24.08
CA TYR A 340 -5.04 7.31 -22.78
C TYR A 340 -6.03 8.44 -22.48
N ILE A 341 -5.74 9.68 -22.87
CA ILE A 341 -6.70 10.79 -22.80
C ILE A 341 -7.93 10.54 -23.68
N THR A 342 -7.75 10.18 -24.94
CA THR A 342 -8.88 9.86 -25.84
C THR A 342 -9.72 8.72 -25.28
N PHE A 343 -9.08 7.73 -24.67
CA PHE A 343 -9.77 6.66 -23.98
C PHE A 343 -10.61 7.17 -22.80
N LEU A 344 -10.04 8.04 -21.96
CA LEU A 344 -10.73 8.65 -20.81
C LEU A 344 -11.94 9.47 -21.24
N GLU A 345 -11.91 10.13 -22.40
CA GLU A 345 -13.05 10.87 -22.94
C GLU A 345 -14.24 9.96 -23.22
N ASN A 346 -13.99 8.80 -23.83
CA ASN A 346 -15.03 7.85 -24.19
C ASN A 346 -15.56 7.04 -23.00
N ASN A 347 -14.85 7.05 -21.88
CA ASN A 347 -15.12 6.19 -20.71
C ASN A 347 -15.08 7.00 -19.39
N PHE A 348 -15.47 8.27 -19.44
CA PHE A 348 -15.26 9.17 -18.31
C PHE A 348 -15.92 8.66 -17.01
N ASP A 349 -17.16 8.17 -17.09
CA ASP A 349 -17.89 7.72 -15.90
C ASP A 349 -17.26 6.50 -15.22
N SER A 350 -16.65 5.56 -15.95
CA SER A 350 -15.97 4.41 -15.34
C SER A 350 -14.61 4.78 -14.75
N LEU A 351 -13.98 5.85 -15.24
CA LEU A 351 -12.62 6.23 -14.90
C LEU A 351 -12.52 7.38 -13.89
N ILE A 352 -13.63 8.02 -13.55
CA ILE A 352 -13.70 8.99 -12.43
C ILE A 352 -13.15 8.37 -11.14
N GLU A 353 -13.31 7.06 -10.96
CA GLU A 353 -12.85 6.33 -9.77
C GLU A 353 -11.36 5.95 -9.84
N SER A 354 -10.63 6.44 -10.85
CA SER A 354 -9.17 6.33 -10.93
C SER A 354 -8.48 7.60 -10.40
N HIS A 355 -7.24 7.47 -9.94
CA HIS A 355 -6.37 8.61 -9.60
C HIS A 355 -5.52 9.10 -10.79
N ASN A 356 -5.88 8.70 -12.01
CA ASN A 356 -5.01 8.86 -13.18
C ASN A 356 -5.00 10.30 -13.70
N LEU A 357 -6.15 11.01 -13.68
CA LEU A 357 -6.22 12.42 -14.11
C LEU A 357 -5.31 13.32 -13.27
N GLY A 358 -5.36 13.20 -11.94
CA GLY A 358 -4.48 13.94 -11.04
C GLY A 358 -3.00 13.65 -11.27
N THR A 359 -2.68 12.44 -11.72
CA THR A 359 -1.33 12.03 -12.06
C THR A 359 -0.89 12.62 -13.40
N LEU A 360 -1.74 12.59 -14.43
CA LEU A 360 -1.48 13.20 -15.74
C LEU A 360 -1.31 14.71 -15.63
N ALA A 361 -2.09 15.39 -14.78
CA ALA A 361 -1.94 16.83 -14.53
C ALA A 361 -0.52 17.20 -14.10
N LYS A 362 0.08 16.40 -13.19
CA LYS A 362 1.45 16.63 -12.70
C LYS A 362 2.48 16.53 -13.83
N ILE A 363 2.17 15.72 -14.84
CA ILE A 363 2.98 15.55 -16.04
C ILE A 363 2.80 16.77 -16.95
N ASP A 364 1.58 17.02 -17.40
CA ASP A 364 1.21 18.13 -18.27
C ASP A 364 -0.27 18.47 -18.03
N ILE A 365 -0.55 19.75 -17.70
CA ILE A 365 -1.91 20.21 -17.41
C ILE A 365 -2.81 20.18 -18.66
N SER A 366 -2.23 20.40 -19.85
CA SER A 366 -2.99 20.47 -21.11
C SER A 366 -3.69 19.15 -21.44
N LEU A 367 -3.13 18.02 -20.98
CA LEU A 367 -3.72 16.70 -21.13
C LEU A 367 -5.07 16.56 -20.39
N VAL A 368 -5.23 17.28 -19.27
CA VAL A 368 -6.39 17.12 -18.39
C VAL A 368 -7.29 18.35 -18.30
N GLU A 369 -6.90 19.47 -18.90
CA GLU A 369 -7.58 20.76 -18.76
C GLU A 369 -9.08 20.69 -19.10
N LYS A 370 -9.42 19.97 -20.17
CA LYS A 370 -10.82 19.73 -20.59
C LYS A 370 -11.67 18.94 -19.59
N PHE A 371 -11.06 18.13 -18.72
CA PHE A 371 -11.79 17.34 -17.72
C PHE A 371 -12.03 18.12 -16.42
N ILE A 372 -11.33 19.24 -16.19
CA ILE A 372 -11.47 20.00 -14.94
C ILE A 372 -12.92 20.48 -14.72
N PRO A 373 -13.61 21.07 -15.71
CA PRO A 373 -15.02 21.45 -15.56
C PRO A 373 -15.93 20.24 -15.26
N LEU A 374 -15.70 19.11 -15.93
CA LEU A 374 -16.48 17.88 -15.72
C LEU A 374 -16.28 17.30 -14.32
N LEU A 375 -15.05 17.31 -13.81
CA LEU A 375 -14.74 16.91 -12.44
C LEU A 375 -15.46 17.82 -11.43
N LYS A 376 -15.44 19.14 -11.65
CA LYS A 376 -16.15 20.09 -10.79
C LYS A 376 -17.64 19.81 -10.78
N ASP A 377 -18.27 19.68 -11.95
CA ASP A 377 -19.69 19.34 -12.04
C ASP A 377 -20.01 18.04 -11.27
N LYS A 378 -19.29 16.96 -11.56
CA LYS A 378 -19.53 15.64 -10.94
C LYS A 378 -19.24 15.62 -9.43
N LEU A 379 -18.39 16.51 -8.91
CA LEU A 379 -18.20 16.68 -7.47
C LEU A 379 -19.53 17.04 -6.77
N HIS A 380 -20.37 17.84 -7.45
CA HIS A 380 -21.66 18.29 -6.97
C HIS A 380 -22.82 17.37 -7.37
N THR A 381 -22.79 16.86 -8.61
CA THR A 381 -23.93 16.16 -9.22
C THR A 381 -23.90 14.65 -9.00
N SER A 382 -22.75 14.03 -8.74
CA SER A 382 -22.67 12.58 -8.60
C SER A 382 -23.50 12.07 -7.42
N SER A 383 -24.38 11.10 -7.65
CA SER A 383 -25.13 10.45 -6.56
C SER A 383 -24.29 9.45 -5.77
N TYR A 384 -23.04 9.16 -6.14
CA TYR A 384 -22.21 8.17 -5.45
C TYR A 384 -21.09 8.87 -4.65
N TRP A 385 -21.04 8.61 -3.35
CA TRP A 385 -20.07 9.26 -2.46
C TRP A 385 -18.63 8.90 -2.83
N ASN A 386 -18.39 7.67 -3.28
CA ASN A 386 -17.06 7.16 -3.62
C ASN A 386 -16.52 7.85 -4.88
N THR A 387 -17.35 7.98 -5.91
CA THR A 387 -17.10 8.81 -7.09
C THR A 387 -16.73 10.24 -6.70
N ARG A 388 -17.51 10.94 -5.84
CA ARG A 388 -17.16 12.29 -5.35
C ARG A 388 -15.81 12.35 -4.63
N ARG A 389 -15.48 11.31 -3.87
CA ARG A 389 -14.20 11.17 -3.17
C ARG A 389 -13.03 11.08 -4.17
N PHE A 390 -13.13 10.24 -5.19
CA PHE A 390 -12.07 10.15 -6.21
C PHE A 390 -11.93 11.44 -7.03
N ILE A 391 -13.04 12.10 -7.36
CA ILE A 391 -13.05 13.43 -7.99
C ILE A 391 -12.26 14.42 -7.14
N ALA A 392 -12.56 14.50 -5.84
CA ALA A 392 -11.87 15.39 -4.92
C ALA A 392 -10.37 15.10 -4.88
N PHE A 393 -9.95 13.83 -4.90
CA PHE A 393 -8.53 13.49 -4.97
C PHE A 393 -7.87 13.91 -6.29
N ASN A 394 -8.55 13.75 -7.43
CA ASN A 394 -8.04 14.22 -8.72
C ASN A 394 -7.89 15.75 -8.73
N LEU A 395 -8.91 16.49 -8.27
CA LEU A 395 -8.88 17.95 -8.16
C LEU A 395 -7.79 18.42 -7.18
N GLY A 396 -7.60 17.72 -6.06
CA GLY A 396 -6.51 18.00 -5.10
C GLY A 396 -5.13 17.76 -5.70
N ALA A 397 -4.95 16.69 -6.47
CA ALA A 397 -3.71 16.41 -7.18
C ALA A 397 -3.41 17.46 -8.26
N ILE A 398 -4.41 17.93 -9.00
CA ILE A 398 -4.30 19.06 -9.93
C ILE A 398 -3.89 20.33 -9.17
N GLY A 399 -4.64 20.69 -8.13
CA GLY A 399 -4.41 21.90 -7.32
C GLY A 399 -3.09 21.93 -6.58
N SER A 400 -2.48 20.78 -6.29
CA SER A 400 -1.14 20.72 -5.70
C SER A 400 -0.04 21.30 -6.60
N LYS A 401 -0.30 21.44 -7.90
CA LYS A 401 0.62 22.04 -8.88
C LYS A 401 0.03 23.26 -9.58
N TYR A 402 -1.29 23.32 -9.73
CA TYR A 402 -2.03 24.39 -10.43
C TYR A 402 -3.23 24.85 -9.58
N PRO A 403 -2.98 25.45 -8.40
CA PRO A 403 -4.03 25.80 -7.43
C PRO A 403 -5.09 26.74 -8.03
N GLU A 404 -4.72 27.62 -8.94
CA GLU A 404 -5.61 28.56 -9.63
C GLU A 404 -6.71 27.88 -10.46
N ARG A 405 -6.48 26.63 -10.89
CA ARG A 405 -7.46 25.87 -11.69
C ARG A 405 -8.57 25.24 -10.85
N VAL A 406 -8.38 25.16 -9.54
CA VAL A 406 -9.32 24.51 -8.60
C VAL A 406 -9.66 25.38 -7.38
N LYS A 407 -9.26 26.66 -7.37
CA LYS A 407 -9.51 27.53 -6.20
C LYS A 407 -11.00 27.76 -5.91
N ASP A 408 -11.83 27.69 -6.95
CA ASP A 408 -13.28 27.89 -6.90
C ASP A 408 -14.01 26.79 -6.11
N ILE A 409 -13.49 25.56 -6.06
CA ILE A 409 -14.13 24.46 -5.30
C ILE A 409 -13.81 24.50 -3.79
N ILE A 410 -12.91 25.37 -3.34
CA ILE A 410 -12.46 25.39 -1.93
C ILE A 410 -13.62 25.65 -0.98
N GLY A 411 -14.48 26.61 -1.32
CA GLY A 411 -15.67 26.93 -0.51
C GLY A 411 -16.60 25.73 -0.34
N ASP A 412 -16.80 24.96 -1.40
CA ASP A 412 -17.65 23.78 -1.39
C ASP A 412 -17.07 22.65 -0.53
N LEU A 413 -15.76 22.41 -0.65
CA LEU A 413 -15.05 21.42 0.18
C LEU A 413 -15.13 21.79 1.67
N ILE A 414 -14.96 23.08 2.01
CA ILE A 414 -15.07 23.58 3.39
C ILE A 414 -16.49 23.42 3.93
N SER A 415 -17.49 23.85 3.15
CA SER A 415 -18.91 23.74 3.51
C SER A 415 -19.31 22.29 3.81
N TYR A 416 -18.80 21.33 3.01
CA TYR A 416 -19.00 19.92 3.26
C TYR A 416 -18.35 19.44 4.56
N ILE A 417 -17.08 19.82 4.82
CA ILE A 417 -16.36 19.40 6.04
C ILE A 417 -17.11 19.87 7.30
N GLU A 418 -17.68 21.07 7.26
CA GLU A 418 -18.46 21.65 8.34
C GLU A 418 -19.84 21.00 8.49
N SER A 419 -20.49 20.64 7.38
CA SER A 419 -21.87 20.11 7.35
C SER A 419 -22.06 18.87 6.45
N PRO A 420 -21.42 17.71 6.73
CA PRO A 420 -21.48 16.54 5.83
C PRO A 420 -22.90 16.03 5.58
N LYS A 421 -23.78 16.13 6.60
CA LYS A 421 -25.16 15.63 6.57
C LYS A 421 -26.06 16.31 5.53
N LYS A 422 -25.80 17.58 5.17
CA LYS A 422 -26.60 18.30 4.16
C LYS A 422 -26.38 17.68 2.77
N VAL A 423 -25.16 17.24 2.49
CA VAL A 423 -24.77 16.67 1.21
C VAL A 423 -25.03 15.15 1.18
N ALA A 424 -25.00 14.48 2.35
CA ALA A 424 -25.34 13.06 2.53
C ALA A 424 -26.68 12.64 1.93
N LYS A 425 -27.69 13.50 2.05
CA LYS A 425 -29.05 13.21 1.57
C LYS A 425 -29.12 12.97 0.06
N GLN A 426 -28.07 13.37 -0.67
CA GLN A 426 -27.97 13.24 -2.12
C GLN A 426 -27.14 12.03 -2.55
N THR A 427 -26.59 11.25 -1.62
CA THR A 427 -25.65 10.17 -1.94
C THR A 427 -26.25 8.78 -1.72
N LYS A 428 -26.29 7.96 -2.78
CA LYS A 428 -26.52 6.52 -2.76
C LYS A 428 -25.27 5.81 -2.20
N LEU A 429 -25.50 4.70 -1.49
CA LEU A 429 -24.43 3.78 -1.12
C LEU A 429 -23.91 3.08 -2.38
N ASP A 430 -22.59 3.05 -2.51
CA ASP A 430 -21.88 2.29 -3.53
C ASP A 430 -21.76 0.83 -3.07
N THR A 431 -22.06 -0.12 -3.94
CA THR A 431 -21.95 -1.56 -3.67
C THR A 431 -20.51 -2.02 -3.51
N THR A 432 -19.52 -1.21 -3.91
CA THR A 432 -18.08 -1.48 -3.77
C THR A 432 -17.50 -1.01 -2.43
N ALA A 433 -18.28 -0.28 -1.63
CA ALA A 433 -17.82 0.22 -0.34
C ALA A 433 -17.58 -0.95 0.64
N TYR A 434 -16.33 -1.08 1.11
CA TYR A 434 -15.97 -2.01 2.17
C TYR A 434 -16.93 -1.87 3.37
N LEU A 435 -17.35 -3.01 3.90
CA LEU A 435 -18.29 -3.12 5.01
C LEU A 435 -17.76 -2.38 6.25
N ASP A 436 -18.64 -1.72 6.99
CA ASP A 436 -18.37 -0.83 8.15
C ASP A 436 -17.83 0.60 7.83
N VAL A 437 -17.87 1.05 6.58
CA VAL A 437 -17.43 2.40 6.21
C VAL A 437 -18.51 3.47 6.41
N ASP A 438 -18.28 4.41 7.32
CA ASP A 438 -19.04 5.66 7.40
C ASP A 438 -18.68 6.55 6.19
N ALA A 439 -19.52 6.48 5.15
CA ALA A 439 -19.35 7.21 3.90
C ALA A 439 -19.17 8.72 4.10
N LEU A 440 -19.85 9.30 5.10
CA LEU A 440 -19.75 10.73 5.40
C LEU A 440 -18.39 11.07 5.98
N GLN A 441 -17.92 10.23 6.89
CA GLN A 441 -16.60 10.37 7.47
C GLN A 441 -15.50 10.25 6.40
N TRP A 442 -15.62 9.28 5.49
CA TRP A 442 -14.65 9.08 4.41
C TRP A 442 -14.62 10.22 3.40
N LEU A 443 -15.78 10.74 3.01
CA LEU A 443 -15.85 11.87 2.08
C LEU A 443 -15.29 13.14 2.74
N LYS A 444 -15.61 13.38 4.01
CA LYS A 444 -15.00 14.46 4.81
C LYS A 444 -13.47 14.32 4.86
N ASP A 445 -12.97 13.12 5.13
CA ASP A 445 -11.54 12.83 5.18
C ASP A 445 -10.87 13.02 3.82
N ALA A 446 -11.55 12.69 2.72
CA ALA A 446 -11.05 12.95 1.38
C ALA A 446 -10.93 14.47 1.12
N TYR A 447 -11.92 15.25 1.53
CA TYR A 447 -11.92 16.70 1.30
C TYR A 447 -10.86 17.42 2.14
N ILE A 448 -10.62 16.98 3.39
CA ILE A 448 -9.50 17.50 4.20
C ILE A 448 -8.16 17.22 3.49
N ASP A 449 -7.96 16.00 2.96
CA ASP A 449 -6.76 15.67 2.20
C ASP A 449 -6.63 16.53 0.93
N THR A 450 -7.71 16.69 0.17
CA THR A 450 -7.76 17.52 -1.04
C THR A 450 -7.34 18.96 -0.74
N LEU A 451 -7.86 19.57 0.33
CA LEU A 451 -7.45 20.91 0.76
C LEU A 451 -5.98 20.95 1.19
N GLY A 452 -5.49 19.91 1.86
CA GLY A 452 -4.06 19.77 2.16
C GLY A 452 -3.19 19.65 0.90
N MET A 453 -3.68 19.00 -0.16
CA MET A 453 -2.98 18.92 -1.44
C MET A 453 -2.97 20.29 -2.14
N ILE A 454 -4.07 21.03 -2.14
CA ILE A 454 -4.16 22.39 -2.70
C ILE A 454 -3.24 23.34 -1.93
N ALA A 455 -3.23 23.28 -0.59
CA ALA A 455 -2.38 24.11 0.26
C ALA A 455 -0.87 23.91 0.02
N LYS A 456 -0.44 22.74 -0.50
CA LYS A 456 0.95 22.53 -0.94
C LYS A 456 1.32 23.34 -2.17
N GLY A 457 0.35 23.61 -3.05
CA GLY A 457 0.53 24.46 -4.22
C GLY A 457 0.47 25.93 -3.83
N ASP A 458 -0.55 26.31 -3.07
CA ASP A 458 -0.71 27.67 -2.53
C ASP A 458 -1.46 27.64 -1.18
N LYS A 459 -0.73 27.92 -0.10
CA LYS A 459 -1.28 27.90 1.26
C LYS A 459 -2.23 29.07 1.55
N THR A 460 -2.09 30.19 0.82
CA THR A 460 -2.89 31.41 1.07
C THR A 460 -4.37 31.17 0.81
N LEU A 461 -4.69 30.24 -0.11
CA LEU A 461 -6.06 29.86 -0.45
C LEU A 461 -6.82 29.19 0.70
N ILE A 462 -6.12 28.62 1.68
CA ILE A 462 -6.69 27.83 2.77
C ILE A 462 -6.48 28.49 4.14
N GLU A 463 -5.67 29.55 4.22
CA GLU A 463 -5.23 30.16 5.47
C GLU A 463 -6.39 30.75 6.29
N SER A 464 -7.40 31.32 5.64
CA SER A 464 -8.63 31.82 6.26
C SER A 464 -9.41 30.73 7.02
N HIS A 465 -9.17 29.45 6.71
CA HIS A 465 -9.84 28.30 7.31
C HIS A 465 -8.99 27.57 8.36
N LYS A 466 -7.84 28.12 8.77
CA LYS A 466 -6.95 27.51 9.78
C LYS A 466 -7.68 27.08 11.07
N LYS A 467 -8.60 27.92 11.58
CA LYS A 467 -9.38 27.63 12.79
C LYS A 467 -10.24 26.36 12.67
N LEU A 468 -10.76 26.07 11.46
CA LEU A 468 -11.53 24.85 11.20
C LEU A 468 -10.64 23.62 11.39
N PHE A 469 -9.45 23.61 10.80
CA PHE A 469 -8.51 22.49 10.93
C PHE A 469 -8.01 22.32 12.36
N GLU A 470 -7.77 23.40 13.11
CA GLU A 470 -7.43 23.33 14.54
C GLU A 470 -8.55 22.68 15.37
N LYS A 471 -9.80 23.03 15.09
CA LYS A 471 -10.97 22.42 15.73
C LYS A 471 -11.05 20.92 15.42
N ILE A 472 -10.89 20.54 14.15
CA ILE A 472 -10.92 19.13 13.73
C ILE A 472 -9.76 18.36 14.38
N ALA A 473 -8.52 18.84 14.25
CA ALA A 473 -7.33 18.20 14.81
C ALA A 473 -7.45 17.93 16.33
N LYS A 474 -8.12 18.81 17.07
CA LYS A 474 -8.31 18.66 18.53
C LYS A 474 -9.53 17.84 18.92
N LYS A 475 -10.67 18.01 18.26
CA LYS A 475 -11.99 17.60 18.79
C LYS A 475 -12.77 16.65 17.90
N ASP A 476 -12.30 16.34 16.68
CA ASP A 476 -13.03 15.41 15.82
C ASP A 476 -13.07 14.01 16.44
N LYS A 477 -14.16 13.27 16.21
CA LYS A 477 -14.29 11.90 16.71
C LYS A 477 -13.37 10.94 15.96
N SER A 478 -13.20 11.15 14.65
CA SER A 478 -12.34 10.34 13.79
C SER A 478 -10.87 10.71 14.02
N GLU A 479 -10.09 9.77 14.55
CA GLU A 479 -8.64 9.94 14.67
C GLU A 479 -7.97 10.22 13.31
N TYR A 480 -8.51 9.61 12.26
CA TYR A 480 -8.02 9.81 10.90
C TYR A 480 -8.25 11.26 10.42
N SER A 481 -9.44 11.84 10.66
CA SER A 481 -9.70 13.28 10.43
C SER A 481 -8.75 14.15 11.22
N ARG A 482 -8.50 13.82 12.50
CA ARG A 482 -7.57 14.60 13.34
C ARG A 482 -6.17 14.62 12.73
N LYS A 483 -5.65 13.45 12.34
CA LYS A 483 -4.33 13.30 11.70
C LYS A 483 -4.23 14.05 10.37
N LYS A 484 -5.28 14.03 9.55
CA LYS A 484 -5.31 14.76 8.28
C LYS A 484 -5.34 16.27 8.47
N ALA A 485 -6.21 16.76 9.35
CA ALA A 485 -6.27 18.17 9.68
C ALA A 485 -4.95 18.69 10.25
N GLN A 486 -4.27 17.89 11.08
CA GLN A 486 -2.94 18.22 11.57
C GLN A 486 -1.92 18.38 10.44
N LYS A 487 -1.93 17.49 9.44
CA LYS A 487 -1.05 17.63 8.26
C LYS A 487 -1.32 18.93 7.49
N VAL A 488 -2.58 19.36 7.37
CA VAL A 488 -2.91 20.66 6.76
C VAL A 488 -2.32 21.79 7.57
N LEU A 489 -2.48 21.77 8.90
CA LEU A 489 -1.90 22.78 9.79
C LEU A 489 -0.38 22.83 9.71
N ASP A 490 0.27 21.69 9.56
CA ASP A 490 1.72 21.62 9.40
C ASP A 490 2.15 22.30 8.08
N ILE A 491 1.44 22.04 6.97
CA ILE A 491 1.69 22.72 5.69
C ILE A 491 1.51 24.24 5.80
N LEU A 492 0.49 24.71 6.54
CA LEU A 492 0.25 26.14 6.73
C LEU A 492 1.37 26.83 7.52
N LYS A 493 2.01 26.12 8.46
CA LYS A 493 3.12 26.65 9.27
C LYS A 493 4.43 26.79 8.48
N GLY A 494 4.59 26.00 7.41
CA GLY A 494 5.88 25.81 6.72
C GLY A 494 6.69 24.70 7.35
#